data_AF-A0A2K2UAW5-F1
#
_entry.id   AF-A0A2K2UAW5-F1
#
_cell.length_a   1.000
_cell.length_b   1.000
_cell.length_c   1.000
_cell.angle_alpha   90.00
_cell.angle_beta   90.00
_cell.angle_gamma   90.00
#
_symmetry.space_group_name_H-M   'P 1'
#
loop_
_entity.id
_entity.type
_entity.pdbx_description
1 polymer ?
#
loop_
_entity_poly.entity_id
_entity_poly.type
_entity_poly.pdbx_seq_one_letter_code
_entity_poly.pdbx_strand_id
1 'polypeptide(L)'
;MKAIRESKVECAAERREQRTTDGVAVDIAYVNPDDAPVSDAEIRAYLDRGNSHHPNSSVTGLALEVDGEDVGIRYELAAAPFDRIRRITGYLVGTMDRWNDAKTSEEADRVKHGVA
;
A
#
# COMPACT_ATOMS: atom_id res chain seq x y z
N MET A 1 19.65 11.55 -29.08
CA MET A 1 18.66 10.84 -28.23
C MET A 1 18.80 11.40 -26.82
N LYS A 2 17.92 12.32 -26.42
CA LYS A 2 18.06 13.07 -25.16
C LYS A 2 17.47 12.20 -24.05
N ALA A 3 18.32 11.64 -23.20
CA ALA A 3 17.89 10.83 -22.06
C ALA A 3 17.00 11.68 -21.14
N ILE A 4 15.81 11.18 -20.86
CA ILE A 4 14.87 11.73 -19.90
C ILE A 4 15.52 11.52 -18.53
N ARG A 5 15.96 12.61 -17.88
CA ARG A 5 16.39 12.58 -16.47
C ARG A 5 15.15 12.31 -15.64
N GLU A 6 15.07 11.10 -15.08
CA GLU A 6 14.23 10.86 -13.91
C GLU A 6 14.71 11.81 -12.81
N SER A 7 13.88 12.79 -12.48
CA SER A 7 14.11 13.69 -11.36
C SER A 7 13.89 12.89 -10.09
N LYS A 8 14.93 12.21 -9.64
CA LYS A 8 15.05 11.74 -8.26
C LYS A 8 14.98 12.99 -7.40
N VAL A 9 13.85 13.22 -6.73
CA VAL A 9 13.81 14.15 -5.59
C VAL A 9 14.61 13.46 -4.50
N GLU A 10 15.93 13.57 -4.59
CA GLU A 10 16.87 13.07 -3.63
C GLU A 10 16.94 14.13 -2.53
N CYS A 11 15.95 14.12 -1.64
CA CYS A 11 16.10 14.80 -0.36
C CYS A 11 17.21 14.02 0.36
N ALA A 12 18.38 14.64 0.48
CA ALA A 12 19.58 14.02 1.00
C ALA A 12 19.43 13.82 2.51
N ALA A 13 18.77 12.74 2.91
CA ALA A 13 18.68 12.37 4.32
C ALA A 13 20.08 12.09 4.86
N GLU A 14 20.54 12.93 5.79
CA GLU A 14 21.91 12.89 6.32
C GLU A 14 22.06 11.85 7.45
N ARG A 15 20.95 11.50 8.10
CA ARG A 15 20.87 10.41 9.10
C ARG A 15 19.73 9.46 8.75
N ARG A 16 19.99 8.14 8.75
CA ARG A 16 18.99 7.10 8.54
C ARG A 16 18.98 6.09 9.68
N GLU A 17 17.78 5.67 10.04
CA GLU A 17 17.54 4.68 11.09
C GLU A 17 16.54 3.65 10.57
N GLN A 18 16.86 2.37 10.74
CA GLN A 18 15.97 1.27 10.40
C GLN A 18 15.63 0.52 11.67
N ARG A 19 14.33 0.32 11.92
CA ARG A 19 13.86 -0.45 13.07
C ARG A 19 12.63 -1.25 12.73
N THR A 20 12.29 -2.18 13.60
CA THR A 20 11.05 -2.94 13.54
C THR A 20 10.20 -2.58 14.75
N THR A 21 8.96 -2.16 14.51
CA THR A 21 7.99 -1.88 15.57
C THR A 21 6.74 -2.70 15.32
N ASP A 22 6.35 -3.51 16.30
CA ASP A 22 5.18 -4.40 16.25
C ASP A 22 5.14 -5.32 15.00
N GLY A 23 6.32 -5.74 14.53
CA GLY A 23 6.47 -6.59 13.35
C GLY A 23 6.43 -5.87 12.00
N VAL A 24 6.28 -4.54 12.00
CA VAL A 24 6.30 -3.68 10.81
C VAL A 24 7.70 -3.10 10.62
N ALA A 25 8.20 -3.12 9.37
CA ALA A 25 9.47 -2.49 9.04
C ALA A 25 9.32 -0.97 9.00
N VAL A 26 10.17 -0.25 9.72
CA VAL A 26 10.16 1.22 9.76
C VAL A 26 11.51 1.76 9.33
N ASP A 27 11.48 2.55 8.26
CA ASP A 27 12.62 3.31 7.74
C ASP A 27 12.44 4.79 8.05
N ILE A 28 13.39 5.38 8.76
CA ILE A 28 13.35 6.80 9.15
C ILE A 28 14.53 7.50 8.51
N ALA A 29 14.22 8.55 7.77
CA ALA A 29 15.17 9.42 7.12
C ALA A 29 15.05 10.80 7.75
N TYR A 30 16.12 11.28 8.37
CA TYR A 30 16.18 12.64 8.92
C TYR A 30 16.90 13.54 7.93
N VAL A 31 16.25 14.66 7.58
CA VAL A 31 16.83 15.71 6.73
C VAL A 31 18.01 16.35 7.46
N ASN A 32 17.83 16.72 8.74
CA ASN A 32 18.91 17.24 9.57
C ASN A 32 19.40 16.15 10.55
N PRO A 33 20.72 15.95 10.70
CA PRO A 33 21.28 14.89 11.54
C PRO A 33 21.06 15.13 13.03
N ASP A 34 20.77 16.37 13.43
CA ASP A 34 20.54 16.78 14.82
C ASP A 34 19.05 16.76 15.21
N ASP A 35 18.15 16.43 14.27
CA ASP A 35 16.72 16.36 14.56
C ASP A 35 16.42 15.35 15.67
N ALA A 36 15.36 15.63 16.43
CA ALA A 36 14.95 14.77 17.53
C ALA A 36 14.58 13.37 17.00
N PRO A 37 15.00 12.28 17.68
CA PRO A 37 14.64 10.94 17.26
C PRO A 37 13.14 10.71 17.46
N VAL A 38 12.51 10.08 16.48
CA VAL A 38 11.08 9.73 16.56
C VAL A 38 10.91 8.69 17.65
N SER A 39 9.95 8.89 18.56
CA SER A 39 9.72 7.92 19.64
C SER A 39 8.97 6.68 19.15
N ASP A 40 9.11 5.55 19.85
CA ASP A 40 8.33 4.34 19.55
C ASP A 40 6.81 4.57 19.72
N ALA A 41 6.41 5.43 20.67
CA ALA A 41 5.01 5.76 20.88
C ALA A 41 4.42 6.52 19.69
N GLU A 42 5.20 7.44 19.13
CA GLU A 42 4.82 8.20 17.94
C GLU A 42 4.74 7.32 16.69
N ILE A 43 5.69 6.38 16.51
CA ILE A 43 5.59 5.38 15.44
C ILE A 43 4.29 4.59 15.55
N ARG A 44 3.97 4.07 16.74
CA ARG A 44 2.75 3.30 16.93
C ARG A 44 1.52 4.13 16.55
N ALA A 45 1.50 5.41 16.93
CA ALA A 45 0.44 6.32 16.50
C ALA A 45 0.37 6.48 14.97
N TYR A 46 1.51 6.54 14.26
CA TYR A 46 1.53 6.57 12.80
C TYR A 46 1.05 5.25 12.17
N LEU A 47 1.41 4.10 12.74
CA LEU A 47 0.94 2.79 12.30
C LEU A 47 -0.57 2.65 12.50
N ASP A 48 -1.08 3.02 13.68
CA ASP A 48 -2.51 3.01 14.01
C ASP A 48 -3.31 3.92 13.07
N ARG A 49 -2.78 5.12 12.81
CA ARG A 49 -3.35 6.04 11.82
C ARG A 49 -3.39 5.39 10.44
N GLY A 50 -2.29 4.76 10.00
CA GLY A 50 -2.20 4.09 8.70
C GLY A 50 -3.24 2.98 8.54
N ASN A 51 -3.34 2.09 9.52
CA ASN A 51 -4.33 1.02 9.53
C ASN A 51 -5.77 1.56 9.55
N SER A 52 -6.02 2.65 10.28
CA SER A 52 -7.35 3.28 10.32
C SER A 52 -7.75 3.91 8.98
N HIS A 53 -6.80 4.45 8.22
CA HIS A 53 -7.07 5.05 6.89
C HIS A 53 -7.19 4.01 5.77
N HIS A 54 -6.72 2.78 6.02
CA HIS A 54 -6.70 1.70 5.03
C HIS A 54 -7.42 0.45 5.56
N PRO A 55 -8.74 0.51 5.82
CA PRO A 55 -9.48 -0.58 6.50
C PRO A 55 -9.48 -1.93 5.75
N ASN A 56 -9.19 -1.93 4.45
CA ASN A 56 -9.17 -3.14 3.62
C ASN A 56 -7.75 -3.69 3.40
N SER A 57 -6.75 -3.13 4.06
CA SER A 57 -5.36 -3.61 4.01
C SER A 57 -4.68 -3.39 5.37
N SER A 58 -3.52 -4.00 5.56
CA SER A 58 -2.68 -3.82 6.74
C SER A 58 -1.39 -3.11 6.34
N VAL A 59 -0.92 -2.16 7.14
CA VAL A 59 0.39 -1.53 6.95
C VAL A 59 1.49 -2.57 7.20
N THR A 60 2.33 -2.82 6.21
CA THR A 60 3.48 -3.75 6.27
C THR A 60 4.82 -3.02 6.37
N GLY A 61 4.85 -1.75 5.99
CA GLY A 61 6.03 -0.89 6.07
C GLY A 61 5.65 0.57 6.32
N LEU A 62 6.53 1.28 7.00
CA LEU A 62 6.40 2.70 7.30
C LEU A 62 7.70 3.41 6.94
N ALA A 63 7.64 4.38 6.04
CA ALA A 63 8.76 5.27 5.75
C ALA A 63 8.45 6.68 6.26
N LEU A 64 9.34 7.21 7.09
CA LEU A 64 9.26 8.55 7.68
C LEU A 64 10.38 9.42 7.13
N GLU A 65 10.04 10.64 6.71
CA GLU A 65 10.97 11.70 6.30
C GLU A 65 10.80 12.85 7.28
N VAL A 66 11.73 13.00 8.23
CA VAL A 66 11.68 13.99 9.31
C VAL A 66 12.48 15.23 8.92
N ASP A 67 11.83 16.40 8.99
CA ASP A 67 12.43 17.71 8.77
C ASP A 67 12.00 18.66 9.90
N GLY A 68 12.77 18.67 11.00
CA GLY A 68 12.43 19.44 12.19
C GLY A 68 11.08 19.03 12.79
N GLU A 69 10.06 19.89 12.66
CA GLU A 69 8.70 19.64 13.17
C GLU A 69 7.78 18.94 12.15
N ASP A 70 8.17 18.89 10.88
CA ASP A 70 7.40 18.26 9.81
C ASP A 70 7.83 16.81 9.60
N VAL A 71 6.85 15.91 9.43
CA VAL A 71 7.10 14.49 9.15
C VAL A 71 6.32 14.05 7.91
N GLY A 72 7.06 13.77 6.85
CA GLY A 72 6.57 13.08 5.67
C GLY A 72 6.33 11.59 5.97
N ILE A 73 5.13 11.08 5.69
CA ILE A 73 4.74 9.71 6.01
C ILE A 73 4.36 8.97 4.74
N ARG A 74 4.95 7.80 4.52
CA ARG A 74 4.59 6.87 3.44
C ARG A 74 4.32 5.48 4.02
N TYR A 75 3.18 4.92 3.67
CA TYR A 75 2.79 3.57 4.08
C TYR A 75 3.01 2.58 2.94
N GLU A 76 3.56 1.43 3.27
CA GLU A 76 3.50 0.24 2.42
C GLU A 76 2.35 -0.64 2.92
N LEU A 77 1.45 -0.99 2.02
CA LEU A 77 0.25 -1.75 2.33
C LEU A 77 0.36 -3.17 1.82
N ALA A 78 -0.14 -4.13 2.61
CA ALA A 78 -0.31 -5.49 2.14
C ALA A 78 -1.21 -5.53 0.89
N ALA A 79 -0.94 -6.49 0.00
CA ALA A 79 -1.80 -6.73 -1.13
C ALA A 79 -3.21 -7.11 -0.63
N ALA A 80 -4.19 -6.25 -0.91
CA ALA A 80 -5.58 -6.53 -0.59
C ALA A 80 -6.18 -7.47 -1.64
N PRO A 81 -7.00 -8.47 -1.24
CA PRO A 81 -7.77 -9.24 -2.19
C PRO A 81 -8.73 -8.32 -2.94
N PHE A 82 -8.90 -8.56 -4.24
CA PHE A 82 -9.88 -7.86 -5.05
C PHE A 82 -10.98 -8.80 -5.52
N ASP A 83 -12.21 -8.32 -5.47
CA ASP A 83 -13.34 -9.04 -6.03
C ASP A 83 -13.38 -8.88 -7.55
N ARG A 84 -13.65 -9.99 -8.24
CA ARG A 84 -13.84 -9.98 -9.69
C ARG A 84 -15.30 -9.70 -10.01
N ILE A 85 -15.58 -8.48 -10.46
CA ILE A 85 -16.90 -8.12 -10.99
C ILE A 85 -17.05 -8.72 -12.40
N ARG A 86 -18.18 -9.39 -12.64
CA ARG A 86 -18.52 -10.05 -13.91
C ARG A 86 -19.71 -9.37 -14.56
N ARG A 87 -19.78 -9.41 -15.90
CA ARG A 87 -20.98 -9.00 -16.64
C ARG A 87 -21.82 -10.21 -17.02
N ILE A 88 -23.09 -10.19 -16.65
CA ILE A 88 -24.10 -11.16 -17.10
C ILE A 88 -25.24 -10.37 -17.73
N THR A 89 -25.58 -10.65 -18.99
CA THR A 89 -26.76 -10.10 -19.68
C THR A 89 -26.94 -8.58 -19.48
N GLY A 90 -25.85 -7.81 -19.59
CA GLY A 90 -25.86 -6.34 -19.49
C GLY A 90 -25.64 -5.75 -18.10
N TYR A 91 -25.61 -6.54 -17.01
CA TYR A 91 -25.44 -6.03 -15.64
C TYR A 91 -24.10 -6.44 -15.03
N LEU A 92 -23.55 -5.57 -14.17
CA LEU A 92 -22.38 -5.86 -13.34
C LEU A 92 -22.82 -6.64 -12.10
N VAL A 93 -22.28 -7.84 -11.92
CA VAL A 93 -22.54 -8.74 -10.79
C VAL A 93 -21.21 -8.98 -10.06
N GLY A 94 -21.21 -8.94 -8.73
CA GLY A 94 -20.04 -9.16 -7.88
C GLY A 94 -19.62 -10.63 -7.82
N THR A 95 -19.67 -11.23 -6.62
CA THR A 95 -19.32 -12.63 -6.40
C THR A 95 -20.36 -13.60 -7.01
N MET A 96 -19.98 -14.88 -7.13
CA MET A 96 -20.86 -15.94 -7.67
C MET A 96 -21.83 -16.53 -6.63
N ASP A 97 -21.81 -16.04 -5.38
CA ASP A 97 -22.53 -16.64 -4.25
C ASP A 97 -24.06 -16.69 -4.42
N ARG A 98 -24.60 -15.90 -5.35
CA ARG A 98 -26.04 -15.78 -5.65
C ARG A 98 -26.45 -16.38 -7.00
N TRP A 99 -25.54 -17.02 -7.71
CA TRP A 99 -25.83 -17.56 -9.05
C TRP A 99 -26.62 -18.85 -8.96
N ASN A 100 -27.51 -19.08 -9.93
CA ASN A 100 -28.15 -20.39 -10.08
C ASN A 100 -27.23 -21.35 -10.83
N ASP A 101 -27.51 -22.65 -10.72
CA ASP A 101 -26.66 -23.71 -11.30
C ASP A 101 -26.47 -23.54 -12.82
N ALA A 102 -27.52 -23.11 -13.52
CA ALA A 102 -27.47 -22.88 -14.97
C ALA A 102 -26.44 -21.80 -15.35
N LYS A 103 -26.37 -20.68 -14.61
CA LYS A 103 -25.41 -19.61 -14.89
C LYS A 103 -23.99 -19.98 -14.47
N THR A 104 -23.84 -20.76 -13.40
CA THR A 104 -22.53 -21.28 -13.00
C THR A 104 -21.95 -22.21 -14.07
N SER A 105 -22.78 -23.08 -14.64
CA SER A 105 -22.40 -23.93 -15.78
C SER A 105 -22.04 -23.10 -17.02
N GLU A 106 -22.85 -22.09 -17.36
CA GLU A 106 -22.57 -21.21 -18.51
C GLU A 106 -21.22 -20.48 -18.38
N GLU A 107 -20.86 -20.00 -17.18
CA GLU A 107 -19.53 -19.41 -16.97
C GLU A 107 -18.41 -20.45 -17.11
N ALA A 108 -18.60 -21.66 -16.59
CA ALA A 108 -17.59 -22.72 -16.70
C ALA A 108 -17.25 -23.03 -18.17
N ASP A 109 -18.24 -22.93 -19.06
CA ASP A 109 -18.08 -23.13 -20.50
C ASP A 109 -17.44 -21.94 -21.23
N ARG A 110 -17.25 -20.78 -20.58
CA ARG A 110 -16.66 -19.60 -21.23
C ARG A 110 -15.17 -19.80 -21.51
N VAL A 111 -14.79 -19.51 -22.76
CA VAL A 111 -13.39 -19.50 -23.20
C VAL A 111 -12.67 -18.28 -22.60
N LYS A 112 -11.65 -18.54 -21.79
CA LYS A 112 -10.80 -17.51 -21.19
C LYS A 112 -9.68 -17.16 -22.16
N HIS A 113 -9.77 -15.99 -22.78
CA HIS A 113 -8.66 -15.44 -23.55
C HIS A 113 -7.62 -14.88 -22.57
N GLY A 114 -6.46 -15.53 -22.51
CA GLY A 114 -5.31 -15.01 -21.75
C GLY A 114 -4.69 -13.81 -22.44
N VAL A 115 -4.04 -12.94 -21.66
CA VAL A 115 -3.10 -11.94 -22.19
C VAL A 115 -1.74 -12.63 -22.28
N ALA A 116 -1.16 -12.67 -23.48
CA ALA A 116 0.19 -13.18 -23.72
C ALA A 116 1.25 -12.18 -23.28
#